data_AF-A0A8T3MTS3-F1
#
_entry.id   AF-A0A8T3MTS3-F1
#
_cell.length_a   1.000
_cell.length_b   1.000
_cell.length_c   1.000
_cell.angle_alpha   90.00
_cell.angle_beta   90.00
_cell.angle_gamma   90.00
#
_symmetry.space_group_name_H-M   'P 1'
#
loop_
_entity.id
_entity.type
_entity.pdbx_description
1 polymer ?
#
loop_
_entity_poly.entity_id
_entity_poly.type
_entity_poly.pdbx_seq_one_letter_code
_entity_poly.pdbx_strand_id
1 'polypeptide(L)'
;MSHTISPTKVLMAGFLAFATFFAVEPGMVRAAGPGAAAPDLRSGERAIERLGDRLADAAKKMRVSERELRQTLRDDATLKVDSKARLLFVEKAPERSSISASAQWPTTPPYATSQTFALHSRPNATLKIYLDFTGHTTAGTRWNQEFTGGRAFTTPAFDLDGSRSTLSSDEHAAIQLTYLSVREDFAPFNVDVTTQDPGLGALTYSGAGDTTWGTRVVIGPNTWYPSQAGGVAYVGTFGSSIDTPVYVFANGIVSTKFVAEASSHETGHSLNLTHDGTTAGEEYYAGHGSWAPIMGNSYGRPISQWSAGEYTGANNQQNDLNVLGYYLGWLSDDIAGGTGTSATLPVGTNRYGVINFTNDVDAFKFSLGASRSITISTWNSTGPVDPNLNMRLVLRNSAGTVLATSSPTDSTTARMTVTLAAGTYYAYVKGVGEGTASTGWTAYDSLGFYGIVLN
;
A
#
# COMPACT_ATOMS: atom_id res chain seq x y z
N MET A 1 -8.59 35.11 -70.27
CA MET A 1 -8.04 34.11 -71.20
C MET A 1 -6.78 33.54 -70.57
N SER A 2 -6.74 32.23 -70.35
CA SER A 2 -5.56 31.33 -70.28
C SER A 2 -4.32 31.75 -69.46
N HIS A 3 -3.72 30.99 -68.55
CA HIS A 3 -3.55 29.54 -68.48
C HIS A 3 -3.26 29.12 -67.03
N THR A 4 -3.82 27.97 -66.65
CA THR A 4 -3.43 27.09 -65.55
C THR A 4 -2.06 26.45 -65.80
N ILE A 5 -1.18 26.46 -64.79
CA ILE A 5 -0.07 25.51 -64.64
C ILE A 5 0.04 25.10 -63.17
N SER A 6 -0.07 23.79 -62.94
CA SER A 6 0.14 23.07 -61.68
C SER A 6 1.63 22.89 -61.39
N PRO A 7 2.04 22.83 -60.11
CA PRO A 7 3.23 22.07 -59.75
C PRO A 7 2.91 20.87 -58.84
N THR A 8 3.23 19.70 -59.39
CA THR A 8 4.14 18.70 -58.81
C THR A 8 3.81 18.16 -57.41
N LYS A 9 3.31 16.91 -57.41
CA LYS A 9 3.37 15.99 -56.27
C LYS A 9 4.82 15.71 -55.89
N VAL A 10 5.19 16.03 -54.65
CA VAL A 10 6.36 15.46 -53.98
C VAL A 10 5.85 14.36 -53.05
N LEU A 11 6.32 13.13 -53.30
CA LEU A 11 6.18 11.98 -52.41
C LEU A 11 6.79 12.33 -51.05
N MET A 12 5.97 12.33 -50.00
CA MET A 12 6.46 12.25 -48.63
C MET A 12 6.38 10.79 -48.22
N ALA A 13 7.55 10.15 -48.13
CA ALA A 13 7.70 8.78 -47.66
C ALA A 13 7.22 8.69 -46.21
N GLY A 14 6.09 8.03 -45.99
CA GLY A 14 5.66 7.63 -44.66
C GLY A 14 6.58 6.51 -44.15
N PHE A 15 7.35 6.80 -43.11
CA PHE A 15 7.97 5.78 -42.27
C PHE A 15 6.84 5.03 -41.55
N LEU A 16 6.44 3.89 -42.10
CA LEU A 16 5.63 2.90 -41.39
C LEU A 16 6.58 2.22 -40.39
N ALA A 17 6.60 2.69 -39.15
CA ALA A 17 7.20 1.92 -38.06
C ALA A 17 6.32 0.69 -37.83
N PHE A 18 6.72 -0.44 -38.40
CA PHE A 18 6.22 -1.75 -38.02
C PHE A 18 6.59 -1.99 -36.56
N ALA A 19 5.67 -1.68 -35.64
CA ALA A 19 5.66 -2.30 -34.33
C ALA A 19 5.28 -3.77 -34.56
N THR A 20 6.28 -4.64 -34.68
CA THR A 20 6.10 -6.08 -34.55
C THR A 20 5.58 -6.35 -33.15
N PHE A 21 4.26 -6.44 -33.01
CA PHE A 21 3.61 -7.01 -31.85
C PHE A 21 4.02 -8.47 -31.76
N PHE A 22 4.95 -8.78 -30.85
CA PHE A 22 5.02 -10.13 -30.33
C PHE A 22 3.72 -10.34 -29.56
N ALA A 23 2.83 -11.16 -30.12
CA ALA A 23 1.80 -11.80 -29.32
C ALA A 23 2.54 -12.60 -28.26
N VAL A 24 2.55 -12.10 -27.02
CA VAL A 24 2.92 -12.90 -25.86
C VAL A 24 1.87 -14.00 -25.81
N GLU A 25 2.26 -15.21 -26.21
CA GLU A 25 1.45 -16.40 -25.99
C GLU A 25 1.00 -16.40 -24.52
N PRO A 26 -0.25 -16.79 -24.21
CA PRO A 26 -0.67 -16.97 -22.83
C PRO A 26 0.26 -18.02 -22.21
N GLY A 27 1.23 -17.53 -21.42
CA GLY A 27 2.26 -18.33 -20.80
C GLY A 27 1.59 -19.43 -19.98
N MET A 28 1.98 -20.67 -20.29
CA MET A 28 1.57 -21.88 -19.61
C MET A 28 1.46 -21.66 -18.09
N VAL A 29 0.23 -21.76 -17.56
CA VAL A 29 0.01 -22.24 -16.20
C VAL A 29 0.58 -23.65 -16.18
N ARG A 30 1.85 -23.78 -15.83
CA ARG A 30 2.41 -25.09 -15.56
C ARG A 30 1.86 -25.49 -14.19
N ALA A 31 0.68 -26.11 -14.23
CA ALA A 31 0.06 -26.76 -13.09
C ALA A 31 1.11 -27.56 -12.31
N ALA A 32 0.93 -27.61 -10.99
CA ALA A 32 1.74 -28.39 -10.06
C ALA A 32 2.21 -29.71 -10.71
N GLY A 33 3.51 -29.99 -10.63
CA GLY A 33 4.10 -31.19 -11.23
C GLY A 33 3.32 -32.45 -10.88
N PRO A 34 3.34 -33.49 -11.74
CA PRO A 34 2.48 -34.65 -11.61
C PRO A 34 2.70 -35.32 -10.25
N GLY A 35 1.71 -35.22 -9.35
CA GLY A 35 1.73 -35.90 -8.05
C GLY A 35 1.27 -35.12 -6.82
N ALA A 36 1.05 -33.80 -6.88
CA ALA A 36 0.44 -33.06 -5.77
C ALA A 36 -1.10 -33.13 -5.85
N ALA A 37 -1.76 -33.59 -4.78
CA ALA A 37 -3.21 -33.45 -4.65
C ALA A 37 -3.59 -31.97 -4.68
N ALA A 38 -4.75 -31.64 -5.25
CA ALA A 38 -5.29 -30.29 -5.17
C ALA A 38 -5.41 -29.86 -3.69
N PRO A 39 -5.12 -28.59 -3.35
CA PRO A 39 -5.21 -28.14 -1.96
C PRO A 39 -6.63 -28.30 -1.44
N ASP A 40 -6.78 -28.71 -0.18
CA ASP A 40 -8.06 -29.01 0.44
C ASP A 40 -8.60 -27.78 1.19
N LEU A 41 -8.91 -26.74 0.41
CA LEU A 41 -9.42 -25.47 0.91
C LEU A 41 -10.95 -25.50 0.99
N ARG A 42 -11.50 -25.04 2.11
CA ARG A 42 -12.94 -24.90 2.35
C ARG A 42 -13.33 -23.47 2.64
N SER A 43 -14.51 -23.03 2.20
CA SER A 43 -15.17 -21.77 2.59
C SER A 43 -16.60 -22.06 3.05
N GLY A 44 -17.30 -21.05 3.58
CA GLY A 44 -18.69 -21.19 4.02
C GLY A 44 -18.85 -22.19 5.16
N GLU A 45 -19.99 -22.89 5.17
CA GLU A 45 -20.30 -23.91 6.18
C GLU A 45 -19.25 -25.03 6.24
N ARG A 46 -18.66 -25.41 5.11
CA ARG A 46 -17.62 -26.45 5.08
C ARG A 46 -16.34 -26.02 5.80
N ALA A 47 -16.05 -24.73 5.83
CA ALA A 47 -14.93 -24.18 6.59
C ALA A 47 -15.24 -24.15 8.09
N ILE A 48 -16.47 -23.78 8.45
CA ILE A 48 -16.97 -23.80 9.83
C ILE A 48 -16.92 -25.23 10.40
N GLU A 49 -17.43 -26.21 9.65
CA GLU A 49 -17.37 -27.64 9.98
C GLU A 49 -15.92 -28.11 10.17
N ARG A 50 -15.01 -27.66 9.29
CA ARG A 50 -13.60 -28.02 9.35
C ARG A 50 -12.87 -27.43 10.56
N LEU A 51 -13.21 -26.21 10.95
CA LEU A 51 -12.68 -25.61 12.17
C LEU A 51 -13.17 -26.39 13.40
N GLY A 52 -14.44 -26.81 13.41
CA GLY A 52 -15.01 -27.59 14.50
C GLY A 52 -14.73 -26.94 15.86
N ASP A 53 -14.16 -27.71 16.78
CA ASP A 53 -13.80 -27.25 18.13
C ASP A 53 -12.70 -26.15 18.14
N ARG A 54 -11.99 -25.95 17.03
CA ARG A 54 -10.95 -24.92 16.88
C ARG A 54 -11.48 -23.56 16.43
N LEU A 55 -12.79 -23.44 16.18
CA LEU A 55 -13.41 -22.19 15.76
C LEU A 55 -13.20 -21.08 16.79
N ALA A 56 -13.37 -21.39 18.08
CA ALA A 56 -13.17 -20.44 19.18
C ALA A 56 -11.74 -19.87 19.19
N ASP A 57 -10.74 -20.75 19.04
CA ASP A 57 -9.34 -20.37 18.99
C ASP A 57 -9.00 -19.56 17.73
N ALA A 58 -9.61 -19.89 16.59
CA ALA A 58 -9.44 -19.16 15.34
C ALA A 58 -10.02 -17.74 15.44
N ALA A 59 -11.23 -17.60 15.98
CA ALA A 59 -11.86 -16.30 16.21
C ALA A 59 -11.04 -15.44 17.19
N LYS A 60 -10.56 -16.04 18.28
CA LYS A 60 -9.68 -15.37 19.24
C LYS A 60 -8.38 -14.87 18.61
N LYS A 61 -7.76 -15.65 17.71
CA LYS A 61 -6.55 -15.22 16.98
C LYS A 61 -6.82 -14.03 16.07
N MET A 62 -7.96 -14.03 15.40
CA MET A 62 -8.43 -12.92 14.57
C MET A 62 -8.97 -11.72 15.36
N ARG A 63 -9.08 -11.84 16.69
CA ARG A 63 -9.63 -10.81 17.59
C ARG A 63 -11.10 -10.47 17.29
N VAL A 64 -11.85 -11.46 16.82
CA VAL A 64 -13.29 -11.37 16.60
C VAL A 64 -14.02 -12.41 17.45
N SER A 65 -15.33 -12.24 17.63
CA SER A 65 -16.18 -13.26 18.22
C SER A 65 -16.36 -14.46 17.28
N GLU A 66 -16.70 -15.63 17.83
CA GLU A 66 -17.05 -16.79 17.00
C GLU A 66 -18.22 -16.49 16.05
N ARG A 67 -19.17 -15.66 16.48
CA ARG A 67 -20.30 -15.25 15.65
C ARG A 67 -19.82 -14.46 14.43
N GLU A 68 -18.92 -13.52 14.63
CA GLU A 68 -18.32 -12.72 13.56
C GLU A 68 -17.52 -13.61 12.61
N LEU A 69 -16.64 -14.49 13.10
CA LEU A 69 -15.88 -15.40 12.23
C LEU A 69 -16.81 -16.33 11.42
N ARG A 70 -17.88 -16.86 12.01
CA ARG A 70 -18.88 -17.65 11.27
C ARG A 70 -19.55 -16.83 10.18
N GLN A 71 -19.82 -15.56 10.43
CA GLN A 71 -20.42 -14.67 9.45
C GLN A 71 -19.44 -14.40 8.31
N THR A 72 -18.21 -13.99 8.62
CA THR A 72 -17.15 -13.76 7.61
C THR A 72 -16.93 -14.99 6.75
N LEU A 73 -16.85 -16.19 7.32
CA LEU A 73 -16.67 -17.43 6.54
C LEU A 73 -17.79 -17.71 5.55
N ARG A 74 -19.02 -17.23 5.81
CA ARG A 74 -20.19 -17.40 4.93
C ARG A 74 -20.25 -16.35 3.85
N ASP A 75 -19.98 -15.10 4.22
CA ASP A 75 -20.15 -13.94 3.35
C ASP A 75 -18.94 -13.76 2.44
N ASP A 76 -17.77 -14.16 2.93
CA ASP A 76 -16.52 -14.03 2.21
C ASP A 76 -16.06 -15.40 1.69
N ALA A 77 -16.25 -15.60 0.39
CA ALA A 77 -15.82 -16.82 -0.27
C ALA A 77 -14.31 -16.93 -0.43
N THR A 78 -13.52 -15.85 -0.29
CA THR A 78 -12.06 -15.88 -0.40
C THR A 78 -11.39 -16.21 0.93
N LEU A 79 -12.07 -16.02 2.07
CA LEU A 79 -11.64 -16.61 3.34
C LEU A 79 -11.79 -18.14 3.31
N LYS A 80 -10.64 -18.82 3.27
CA LYS A 80 -10.55 -20.28 3.25
C LYS A 80 -10.01 -20.84 4.57
N VAL A 81 -10.31 -22.11 4.80
CA VAL A 81 -9.70 -22.96 5.82
C VAL A 81 -9.01 -24.14 5.14
N ASP A 82 -7.73 -24.34 5.43
CA ASP A 82 -6.91 -25.40 4.84
C ASP A 82 -7.04 -26.78 5.52
N SER A 83 -6.29 -27.78 5.04
CA SER A 83 -6.30 -29.16 5.58
C SER A 83 -5.94 -29.28 7.07
N LYS A 84 -5.34 -28.25 7.66
CA LYS A 84 -4.89 -28.20 9.06
C LYS A 84 -5.69 -27.20 9.90
N ALA A 85 -6.85 -26.77 9.42
CA ALA A 85 -7.72 -25.82 10.08
C ALA A 85 -7.00 -24.47 10.38
N ARG A 86 -6.28 -23.96 9.38
CA ARG A 86 -5.63 -22.64 9.37
C ARG A 86 -6.34 -21.75 8.35
N LEU A 87 -6.53 -20.49 8.70
CA LEU A 87 -7.23 -19.51 7.88
C LEU A 87 -6.29 -18.83 6.88
N LEU A 88 -6.73 -18.66 5.65
CA LEU A 88 -6.04 -17.91 4.61
C LEU A 88 -7.03 -17.21 3.71
N PHE A 89 -6.62 -16.07 3.16
CA PHE A 89 -7.31 -15.36 2.10
C PHE A 89 -6.71 -15.73 0.74
N VAL A 90 -7.55 -15.71 -0.29
CA VAL A 90 -7.20 -16.04 -1.67
C VAL A 90 -7.78 -14.99 -2.59
N GLU A 91 -6.96 -14.00 -2.92
CA GLU A 91 -7.42 -12.80 -3.58
C GLU A 91 -7.72 -13.05 -5.04
N LYS A 92 -8.88 -12.57 -5.49
CA LYS A 92 -9.27 -12.66 -6.91
C LYS A 92 -8.24 -11.89 -7.73
N ALA A 93 -7.76 -12.48 -8.82
CA ALA A 93 -6.90 -11.73 -9.75
C ALA A 93 -7.69 -10.54 -10.31
N PRO A 94 -7.09 -9.33 -10.38
CA PRO A 94 -7.80 -8.16 -10.89
C PRO A 94 -8.22 -8.39 -12.35
N GLU A 95 -9.42 -7.91 -12.70
CA GLU A 95 -9.79 -7.82 -14.10
C GLU A 95 -8.96 -6.72 -14.78
N ARG A 96 -8.46 -6.95 -16.01
CA ARG A 96 -7.66 -5.94 -16.73
C ARG A 96 -8.41 -4.60 -16.92
N SER A 97 -9.74 -4.65 -16.94
CA SER A 97 -10.66 -3.50 -17.01
C SER A 97 -10.75 -2.66 -15.73
N SER A 98 -10.42 -3.23 -14.56
CA SER A 98 -10.43 -2.50 -13.28
C SER A 98 -9.13 -1.73 -13.03
N ILE A 99 -8.11 -1.95 -13.85
CA ILE A 99 -6.86 -1.18 -13.85
C ILE A 99 -7.07 -0.01 -14.83
N SER A 100 -6.92 1.23 -14.36
CA SER A 100 -7.12 2.40 -15.22
C SER A 100 -6.22 2.32 -16.47
N ALA A 101 -6.78 2.65 -17.64
CA ALA A 101 -6.06 2.62 -18.93
C ALA A 101 -4.88 3.61 -19.00
N SER A 102 -4.69 4.45 -17.98
CA SER A 102 -3.59 5.41 -17.82
C SER A 102 -2.46 4.91 -16.92
N ALA A 103 -2.52 3.68 -16.38
CA ALA A 103 -1.42 3.10 -15.62
C ALA A 103 -0.29 2.63 -16.55
N GLN A 104 0.36 3.55 -17.24
CA GLN A 104 1.68 3.26 -17.79
C GLN A 104 2.61 2.94 -16.63
N TRP A 105 3.43 1.90 -16.79
CA TRP A 105 4.51 1.67 -15.86
C TRP A 105 5.35 2.94 -15.75
N PRO A 106 5.65 3.40 -14.53
CA PRO A 106 6.60 4.47 -14.35
C PRO A 106 7.92 4.05 -14.99
N THR A 107 8.49 4.92 -15.82
CA THR A 107 9.74 4.62 -16.53
C THR A 107 10.96 5.24 -15.86
N THR A 108 10.76 6.05 -14.82
CA THR A 108 11.83 6.80 -14.15
C THR A 108 11.88 6.43 -12.67
N PRO A 109 12.95 5.75 -12.22
CA PRO A 109 13.16 5.44 -10.82
C PRO A 109 13.30 6.71 -9.97
N PRO A 110 12.55 6.85 -8.86
CA PRO A 110 12.68 7.98 -7.93
C PRO A 110 13.99 7.99 -7.12
N TYR A 111 14.69 6.85 -7.03
CA TYR A 111 15.98 6.67 -6.40
C TYR A 111 17.00 6.13 -7.41
N ALA A 112 18.30 6.26 -7.09
CA ALA A 112 19.34 5.63 -7.90
C ALA A 112 19.08 4.11 -7.97
N THR A 113 19.24 3.49 -9.14
CA THR A 113 18.92 2.06 -9.33
C THR A 113 19.72 1.14 -8.41
N SER A 114 20.94 1.54 -8.03
CA SER A 114 21.77 0.85 -7.03
C SER A 114 21.18 0.81 -5.62
N GLN A 115 20.21 1.67 -5.30
CA GLN A 115 19.54 1.72 -4.00
C GLN A 115 18.29 0.84 -3.94
N THR A 116 17.84 0.26 -5.06
CA THR A 116 16.54 -0.42 -5.19
C THR A 116 16.32 -1.52 -4.15
N PHE A 117 17.38 -2.21 -3.71
CA PHE A 117 17.35 -3.25 -2.68
C PHE A 117 18.05 -2.82 -1.38
N ALA A 118 18.06 -1.53 -1.11
CA ALA A 118 18.65 -0.90 0.08
C ALA A 118 17.74 0.18 0.67
N LEU A 119 16.44 0.17 0.31
CA LEU A 119 15.49 1.17 0.77
C LEU A 119 14.92 0.77 2.13
N HIS A 120 14.85 1.74 3.04
CA HIS A 120 14.27 1.60 4.37
C HIS A 120 13.44 2.83 4.69
N SER A 121 12.23 2.60 5.20
CA SER A 121 11.38 3.67 5.72
C SER A 121 11.82 4.06 7.13
N ARG A 122 12.22 3.07 7.94
CA ARG A 122 12.67 3.23 9.33
C ARG A 122 13.72 2.18 9.67
N PRO A 123 14.98 2.34 9.25
CA PRO A 123 16.00 1.28 9.38
C PRO A 123 16.22 0.79 10.82
N ASN A 124 15.96 1.65 11.82
CA ASN A 124 16.09 1.34 13.23
C ASN A 124 14.85 0.67 13.86
N ALA A 125 13.71 0.63 13.17
CA ALA A 125 12.54 -0.09 13.68
C ALA A 125 12.83 -1.59 13.69
N THR A 126 12.48 -2.26 14.78
CA THR A 126 12.79 -3.68 14.98
C THR A 126 11.83 -4.59 14.23
N LEU A 127 10.62 -4.10 13.93
CA LEU A 127 9.64 -4.83 13.14
C LEU A 127 9.82 -4.56 11.65
N LYS A 128 9.72 -5.61 10.82
CA LYS A 128 10.00 -5.55 9.37
C LYS A 128 8.79 -5.91 8.52
N ILE A 129 8.57 -5.16 7.44
CA ILE A 129 7.79 -5.57 6.27
C ILE A 129 8.78 -5.59 5.10
N TYR A 130 9.22 -6.79 4.72
CA TYR A 130 10.19 -6.97 3.64
C TYR A 130 9.48 -7.21 2.31
N LEU A 131 9.63 -6.27 1.38
CA LEU A 131 9.14 -6.37 0.01
C LEU A 131 10.18 -7.12 -0.85
N ASP A 132 9.97 -8.43 -1.02
CA ASP A 132 10.87 -9.31 -1.74
C ASP A 132 10.49 -9.41 -3.23
N PHE A 133 11.17 -8.60 -4.03
CA PHE A 133 11.11 -8.66 -5.49
C PHE A 133 12.21 -9.54 -6.11
N THR A 134 13.12 -10.07 -5.29
CA THR A 134 14.31 -10.81 -5.76
C THR A 134 14.03 -12.27 -6.07
N GLY A 135 12.84 -12.74 -5.73
CA GLY A 135 12.42 -14.13 -5.84
C GLY A 135 12.73 -14.90 -4.56
N HIS A 136 11.89 -15.89 -4.27
CA HIS A 136 11.93 -16.56 -2.99
C HIS A 136 11.68 -18.06 -3.12
N THR A 137 12.54 -18.87 -2.47
CA THR A 137 12.32 -20.31 -2.31
C THR A 137 11.65 -20.57 -0.97
N THR A 138 10.37 -20.93 -1.04
CA THR A 138 9.55 -21.24 0.13
C THR A 138 9.74 -22.69 0.52
N ALA A 139 10.16 -22.92 1.76
CA ALA A 139 10.39 -24.25 2.32
C ALA A 139 9.97 -24.30 3.80
N GLY A 140 9.47 -25.46 4.25
CA GLY A 140 9.12 -25.67 5.66
C GLY A 140 7.92 -24.86 6.16
N THR A 141 7.14 -24.25 5.27
CA THR A 141 6.02 -23.36 5.65
C THR A 141 4.67 -24.07 5.56
N ARG A 142 3.63 -23.36 6.01
CA ARG A 142 2.22 -23.74 5.83
C ARG A 142 1.85 -23.94 4.37
N TRP A 143 2.43 -23.14 3.47
CA TRP A 143 2.24 -23.23 2.03
C TRP A 143 2.74 -24.56 1.48
N ASN A 144 3.93 -25.00 1.88
CA ASN A 144 4.47 -26.27 1.39
C ASN A 144 3.61 -27.46 1.83
N GLN A 145 3.19 -27.45 3.10
CA GLN A 145 2.36 -28.52 3.65
C GLN A 145 1.03 -28.68 2.91
N GLU A 146 0.41 -27.57 2.53
CA GLU A 146 -0.91 -27.58 1.90
C GLU A 146 -0.84 -27.78 0.38
N PHE A 147 0.10 -27.12 -0.32
CA PHE A 147 0.06 -27.01 -1.79
C PHE A 147 1.04 -27.93 -2.53
N THR A 148 2.07 -28.44 -1.86
CA THR A 148 3.15 -29.19 -2.53
C THR A 148 3.54 -30.49 -1.82
N GLY A 149 2.74 -30.95 -0.86
CA GLY A 149 3.02 -32.16 -0.07
C GLY A 149 4.30 -32.02 0.77
N GLY A 150 4.64 -30.80 1.21
CA GLY A 150 5.82 -30.47 1.99
C GLY A 150 7.06 -30.09 1.18
N ARG A 151 7.02 -30.20 -0.15
CA ARG A 151 8.17 -29.88 -1.02
C ARG A 151 8.39 -28.37 -1.13
N ALA A 152 9.65 -27.95 -1.20
CA ALA A 152 9.97 -26.55 -1.50
C ALA A 152 9.49 -26.16 -2.90
N PHE A 153 9.12 -24.89 -3.09
CA PHE A 153 8.82 -24.28 -4.39
C PHE A 153 9.45 -22.90 -4.47
N THR A 154 9.62 -22.38 -5.68
CA THR A 154 10.26 -21.09 -5.93
C THR A 154 9.30 -20.17 -6.65
N THR A 155 9.10 -18.98 -6.06
CA THR A 155 8.53 -17.82 -6.77
C THR A 155 9.70 -17.08 -7.44
N PRO A 156 9.72 -16.95 -8.77
CA PRO A 156 10.77 -16.20 -9.46
C PRO A 156 10.81 -14.73 -9.04
N ALA A 157 11.92 -14.06 -9.35
CA ALA A 157 12.02 -12.60 -9.22
C ALA A 157 10.92 -11.89 -10.02
N PHE A 158 10.58 -10.69 -9.58
CA PHE A 158 9.72 -9.76 -10.32
C PHE A 158 10.32 -9.48 -11.70
N ASP A 159 9.45 -9.49 -12.71
CA ASP A 159 9.84 -9.53 -14.11
C ASP A 159 8.74 -8.87 -14.97
N LEU A 160 9.06 -7.77 -15.64
CA LEU A 160 8.17 -7.04 -16.55
C LEU A 160 8.53 -7.20 -18.02
N ASP A 161 9.79 -7.53 -18.34
CA ASP A 161 10.29 -7.57 -19.71
C ASP A 161 10.69 -9.00 -20.19
N GLY A 162 10.59 -9.99 -19.31
CA GLY A 162 10.96 -11.38 -19.55
C GLY A 162 12.39 -11.74 -19.11
N SER A 163 13.18 -10.77 -18.63
CA SER A 163 14.59 -10.95 -18.23
C SER A 163 14.75 -11.07 -16.71
N ARG A 164 14.74 -12.30 -16.21
CA ARG A 164 14.93 -12.57 -14.77
C ARG A 164 16.37 -12.43 -14.26
N SER A 165 17.33 -12.11 -15.13
CA SER A 165 18.75 -11.97 -14.77
C SER A 165 19.18 -10.52 -14.51
N THR A 166 18.38 -9.54 -14.92
CA THR A 166 18.71 -8.11 -14.85
C THR A 166 17.44 -7.30 -14.67
N LEU A 167 17.46 -6.29 -13.79
CA LEU A 167 16.37 -5.34 -13.72
C LEU A 167 16.51 -4.25 -14.81
N SER A 168 15.43 -4.02 -15.53
CA SER A 168 15.19 -2.86 -16.39
C SER A 168 14.94 -1.59 -15.56
N SER A 169 15.03 -0.43 -16.22
CA SER A 169 14.68 0.87 -15.60
C SER A 169 13.23 0.90 -15.11
N ASP A 170 12.32 0.27 -15.85
CA ASP A 170 10.89 0.24 -15.54
C ASP A 170 10.62 -0.63 -14.30
N GLU A 171 11.34 -1.75 -14.16
CA GLU A 171 11.25 -2.57 -12.94
C GLU A 171 11.85 -1.86 -11.74
N HIS A 172 12.99 -1.18 -11.90
CA HIS A 172 13.54 -0.33 -10.84
C HIS A 172 12.52 0.73 -10.40
N ALA A 173 11.86 1.40 -11.33
CA ALA A 173 10.84 2.39 -11.02
C ALA A 173 9.62 1.76 -10.33
N ALA A 174 9.13 0.62 -10.82
CA ALA A 174 8.02 -0.13 -10.23
C ALA A 174 8.30 -0.55 -8.79
N ILE A 175 9.49 -1.13 -8.52
CA ILE A 175 9.90 -1.56 -7.18
C ILE A 175 9.94 -0.37 -6.22
N GLN A 176 10.61 0.70 -6.63
CA GLN A 176 10.81 1.87 -5.78
C GLN A 176 9.50 2.60 -5.50
N LEU A 177 8.59 2.71 -6.47
CA LEU A 177 7.29 3.33 -6.27
C LEU A 177 6.32 2.43 -5.48
N THR A 178 6.44 1.11 -5.61
CA THR A 178 5.75 0.17 -4.71
C THR A 178 6.20 0.40 -3.27
N TYR A 179 7.51 0.48 -3.04
CA TYR A 179 8.06 0.80 -1.72
C TYR A 179 7.55 2.14 -1.18
N LEU A 180 7.49 3.18 -2.02
CA LEU A 180 7.00 4.50 -1.63
C LEU A 180 5.52 4.51 -1.23
N SER A 181 4.71 3.65 -1.85
CA SER A 181 3.27 3.53 -1.56
C SER A 181 3.04 2.71 -0.29
N VAL A 182 3.65 1.51 -0.20
CA VAL A 182 3.50 0.66 0.99
C VAL A 182 4.04 1.35 2.25
N ARG A 183 5.14 2.10 2.17
CA ARG A 183 5.62 2.84 3.35
C ARG A 183 4.64 3.93 3.80
N GLU A 184 3.87 4.53 2.88
CA GLU A 184 2.84 5.52 3.21
C GLU A 184 1.72 4.87 4.03
N ASP A 185 1.22 3.72 3.57
CA ASP A 185 0.19 2.95 4.28
C ASP A 185 0.63 2.60 5.71
N PHE A 186 1.92 2.28 5.90
CA PHE A 186 2.47 1.96 7.21
C PHE A 186 3.16 3.15 7.91
N ALA A 187 2.97 4.38 7.43
CA ALA A 187 3.55 5.58 8.02
C ALA A 187 3.17 5.81 9.48
N PRO A 188 1.94 5.50 9.96
CA PRO A 188 1.56 5.70 11.35
C PRO A 188 2.28 4.80 12.37
N PHE A 189 2.93 3.73 11.91
CA PHE A 189 3.42 2.65 12.77
C PHE A 189 4.94 2.61 12.90
N ASN A 190 5.43 2.03 14.00
CA ASN A 190 6.85 1.83 14.25
C ASN A 190 7.38 0.55 13.58
N VAL A 191 7.27 0.52 12.25
CA VAL A 191 7.71 -0.60 11.38
C VAL A 191 8.61 -0.09 10.27
N ASP A 192 9.55 -0.93 9.87
CA ASP A 192 10.40 -0.70 8.71
C ASP A 192 9.85 -1.46 7.50
N VAL A 193 9.17 -0.75 6.61
CA VAL A 193 8.98 -1.20 5.23
C VAL A 193 10.33 -1.09 4.53
N THR A 194 10.80 -2.18 3.92
CA THR A 194 12.13 -2.26 3.30
C THR A 194 12.15 -3.15 2.06
N THR A 195 13.03 -2.83 1.11
CA THR A 195 13.38 -3.70 -0.04
C THR A 195 14.71 -4.42 0.15
N GLN A 196 15.39 -4.19 1.28
CA GLN A 196 16.61 -4.89 1.64
C GLN A 196 16.25 -6.16 2.43
N ASP A 197 16.80 -7.32 2.05
CA ASP A 197 16.60 -8.55 2.81
C ASP A 197 17.13 -8.37 4.25
N PRO A 198 16.26 -8.39 5.27
CA PRO A 198 16.67 -8.21 6.65
C PRO A 198 17.24 -9.51 7.26
N GLY A 199 17.21 -10.61 6.51
CA GLY A 199 17.56 -11.95 6.96
C GLY A 199 16.44 -12.65 7.73
N LEU A 200 16.47 -13.98 7.74
CA LEU A 200 15.42 -14.81 8.35
C LEU A 200 15.15 -14.48 9.83
N GLY A 201 16.22 -14.18 10.59
CA GLY A 201 16.11 -13.85 12.01
C GLY A 201 15.29 -12.60 12.30
N ALA A 202 15.15 -11.69 11.33
CA ALA A 202 14.31 -10.50 11.43
C ALA A 202 12.91 -10.69 10.80
N LEU A 203 12.57 -11.91 10.39
CA LEU A 203 11.27 -12.28 9.79
C LEU A 203 10.54 -13.36 10.59
N THR A 204 11.18 -13.97 11.59
CA THR A 204 10.58 -15.01 12.43
C THR A 204 10.64 -14.61 13.90
N TYR A 205 9.55 -14.83 14.63
CA TYR A 205 9.50 -14.62 16.07
C TYR A 205 9.99 -15.84 16.84
N SER A 206 11.07 -15.70 17.58
CA SER A 206 11.72 -16.79 18.33
C SER A 206 11.24 -16.94 19.78
N GLY A 207 10.31 -16.10 20.24
CA GLY A 207 9.66 -16.21 21.54
C GLY A 207 9.98 -15.05 22.49
N ALA A 208 9.79 -15.29 23.79
CA ALA A 208 9.94 -14.25 24.81
C ALA A 208 11.38 -13.68 24.81
N GLY A 209 11.49 -12.35 24.72
CA GLY A 209 12.76 -11.63 24.63
C GLY A 209 13.20 -11.28 23.21
N ASP A 210 12.58 -11.90 22.20
CA ASP A 210 12.71 -11.44 20.82
C ASP A 210 11.94 -10.13 20.63
N THR A 211 12.61 -9.13 20.06
CA THR A 211 12.05 -7.81 19.73
C THR A 211 12.05 -7.53 18.23
N THR A 212 12.59 -8.43 17.41
CA THR A 212 12.91 -8.20 16.01
C THR A 212 12.36 -9.34 15.16
N TRP A 213 11.23 -9.10 14.50
CA TRP A 213 10.62 -10.04 13.57
C TRP A 213 9.84 -9.26 12.51
N GLY A 214 9.17 -9.95 11.59
CA GLY A 214 8.45 -9.27 10.53
C GLY A 214 7.59 -10.20 9.70
N THR A 215 7.28 -9.72 8.50
CA THR A 215 6.67 -10.53 7.44
C THR A 215 7.40 -10.26 6.12
N ARG A 216 7.48 -11.29 5.29
CA ARG A 216 7.94 -11.18 3.90
C ARG A 216 6.74 -11.12 2.97
N VAL A 217 6.74 -10.12 2.10
CA VAL A 217 5.84 -10.01 0.95
C VAL A 217 6.61 -10.47 -0.27
N VAL A 218 6.29 -11.65 -0.80
CA VAL A 218 6.95 -12.20 -2.00
C VAL A 218 6.19 -11.69 -3.23
N ILE A 219 6.89 -10.92 -4.06
CA ILE A 219 6.30 -10.24 -5.21
C ILE A 219 6.92 -10.78 -6.49
N GLY A 220 6.13 -11.46 -7.31
CA GLY A 220 6.62 -12.11 -8.52
C GLY A 220 5.53 -12.86 -9.28
N PRO A 221 5.87 -13.56 -10.36
CA PRO A 221 4.90 -14.33 -11.13
C PRO A 221 4.38 -15.53 -10.33
N ASN A 222 3.09 -15.85 -10.50
CA ASN A 222 2.49 -17.05 -9.93
C ASN A 222 2.93 -18.30 -10.71
N THR A 223 3.84 -19.07 -10.13
CA THR A 223 4.36 -20.33 -10.69
C THR A 223 3.92 -21.58 -9.93
N TRP A 224 3.18 -21.44 -8.84
CA TRP A 224 2.94 -22.53 -7.90
C TRP A 224 1.50 -22.57 -7.37
N TYR A 225 0.80 -21.44 -7.30
CA TYR A 225 -0.58 -21.41 -6.83
C TYR A 225 -1.50 -21.94 -7.93
N PRO A 226 -2.41 -22.88 -7.63
CA PRO A 226 -3.10 -23.67 -8.66
C PRO A 226 -4.21 -22.92 -9.42
N SER A 227 -4.61 -21.74 -8.98
CA SER A 227 -5.60 -20.89 -9.67
C SER A 227 -5.03 -19.50 -9.97
N GLN A 228 -5.75 -18.75 -10.80
CA GLN A 228 -5.49 -17.31 -10.92
C GLN A 228 -5.88 -16.63 -9.61
N ALA A 229 -4.93 -15.91 -9.02
CA ALA A 229 -5.09 -15.13 -7.80
C ALA A 229 -4.27 -13.84 -7.94
N GLY A 230 -4.72 -12.76 -7.30
CA GLY A 230 -3.98 -11.50 -7.19
C GLY A 230 -2.91 -11.57 -6.11
N GLY A 231 -3.18 -12.33 -5.06
CA GLY A 231 -2.29 -12.62 -3.95
C GLY A 231 -2.91 -13.64 -3.00
N VAL A 232 -2.12 -14.08 -2.02
CA VAL A 232 -2.56 -15.00 -0.97
C VAL A 232 -1.83 -14.74 0.35
N ALA A 233 -2.56 -14.79 1.45
CA ALA A 233 -2.01 -14.61 2.79
C ALA A 233 -2.66 -15.57 3.79
N TYR A 234 -1.83 -16.24 4.60
CA TYR A 234 -2.33 -16.86 5.82
C TYR A 234 -2.63 -15.78 6.86
N VAL A 235 -3.78 -15.89 7.51
CA VAL A 235 -4.23 -14.90 8.49
C VAL A 235 -3.42 -15.00 9.78
N GLY A 236 -3.01 -13.85 10.30
CA GLY A 236 -2.39 -13.75 11.63
C GLY A 236 -1.03 -14.45 11.73
N THR A 237 -0.23 -14.41 10.66
CA THR A 237 1.13 -14.99 10.64
C THR A 237 2.22 -14.00 11.04
N PHE A 238 1.93 -12.71 11.18
CA PHE A 238 2.89 -11.76 11.73
C PHE A 238 3.24 -12.14 13.17
N GLY A 239 4.55 -12.30 13.45
CA GLY A 239 5.02 -12.84 14.74
C GLY A 239 4.98 -14.38 14.83
N SER A 240 4.89 -15.08 13.69
CA SER A 240 5.07 -16.53 13.62
C SER A 240 6.55 -16.90 13.76
N SER A 241 6.83 -18.05 14.40
CA SER A 241 8.19 -18.64 14.44
C SER A 241 8.61 -19.30 13.13
N ILE A 242 7.69 -19.38 12.18
CA ILE A 242 7.92 -19.85 10.82
C ILE A 242 7.70 -18.65 9.90
N ASP A 243 8.68 -18.38 9.04
CA ASP A 243 8.63 -17.40 7.96
C ASP A 243 7.54 -17.82 6.97
N THR A 244 6.33 -17.36 7.22
CA THR A 244 5.15 -17.66 6.42
C THR A 244 4.87 -16.41 5.60
N PRO A 245 5.48 -16.29 4.41
CA PRO A 245 5.31 -15.11 3.57
C PRO A 245 3.86 -14.95 3.15
N VAL A 246 3.52 -13.74 2.79
CA VAL A 246 2.36 -13.43 1.96
C VAL A 246 2.82 -13.23 0.52
N TYR A 247 1.95 -13.45 -0.46
CA TYR A 247 2.33 -13.40 -1.86
C TYR A 247 1.48 -12.40 -2.63
N VAL A 248 2.13 -11.65 -3.51
CA VAL A 248 1.48 -10.80 -4.52
C VAL A 248 1.90 -11.31 -5.89
N PHE A 249 0.92 -11.71 -6.70
CA PHE A 249 1.14 -12.33 -7.99
C PHE A 249 1.09 -11.31 -9.13
N ALA A 250 2.27 -10.90 -9.59
CA ALA A 250 2.47 -9.89 -10.62
C ALA A 250 2.35 -10.43 -12.07
N ASN A 251 1.36 -11.28 -12.35
CA ASN A 251 1.23 -11.98 -13.63
C ASN A 251 0.82 -11.08 -14.81
N GLY A 252 1.77 -10.54 -15.56
CA GLY A 252 1.61 -10.17 -16.97
C GLY A 252 0.64 -9.03 -17.33
N ILE A 253 -0.17 -8.53 -16.39
CA ILE A 253 -0.69 -7.16 -16.30
C ILE A 253 -0.90 -6.87 -14.83
N VAL A 254 -0.05 -6.03 -14.28
CA VAL A 254 -0.28 -5.36 -13.01
C VAL A 254 0.21 -3.94 -13.18
N SER A 255 -0.37 -2.96 -12.51
CA SER A 255 0.21 -1.62 -12.43
C SER A 255 1.03 -1.53 -11.15
N THR A 256 1.92 -0.55 -11.03
CA THR A 256 2.57 -0.26 -9.74
C THR A 256 1.55 -0.08 -8.62
N LYS A 257 0.43 0.58 -8.92
CA LYS A 257 -0.72 0.71 -8.00
C LYS A 257 -1.21 -0.64 -7.51
N PHE A 258 -1.48 -1.59 -8.41
CA PHE A 258 -1.92 -2.92 -8.01
C PHE A 258 -0.91 -3.59 -7.08
N VAL A 259 0.38 -3.60 -7.45
CA VAL A 259 1.41 -4.30 -6.67
C VAL A 259 1.56 -3.67 -5.28
N ALA A 260 1.51 -2.34 -5.18
CA ALA A 260 1.51 -1.63 -3.92
C ALA A 260 0.32 -1.97 -3.03
N GLU A 261 -0.90 -1.76 -3.52
CA GLU A 261 -2.12 -1.98 -2.75
C GLU A 261 -2.25 -3.46 -2.35
N ALA A 262 -1.94 -4.40 -3.25
CA ALA A 262 -1.92 -5.82 -2.91
C ALA A 262 -0.86 -6.13 -1.85
N SER A 263 0.33 -5.52 -1.91
CA SER A 263 1.36 -5.73 -0.89
C SER A 263 0.90 -5.29 0.50
N SER A 264 0.26 -4.13 0.60
CA SER A 264 -0.32 -3.63 1.85
C SER A 264 -1.51 -4.49 2.32
N HIS A 265 -2.40 -4.85 1.41
CA HIS A 265 -3.58 -5.69 1.67
C HIS A 265 -3.20 -7.07 2.23
N GLU A 266 -2.29 -7.78 1.57
CA GLU A 266 -1.83 -9.10 1.98
C GLU A 266 -1.06 -9.03 3.31
N THR A 267 -0.28 -7.96 3.51
CA THR A 267 0.35 -7.67 4.81
C THR A 267 -0.70 -7.46 5.89
N GLY A 268 -1.80 -6.77 5.59
CA GLY A 268 -2.96 -6.59 6.45
C GLY A 268 -3.54 -7.93 6.94
N HIS A 269 -3.74 -8.89 6.04
CA HIS A 269 -4.19 -10.24 6.43
C HIS A 269 -3.22 -10.95 7.39
N SER A 270 -1.90 -10.81 7.17
CA SER A 270 -0.90 -11.35 8.10
C SER A 270 -1.01 -10.74 9.51
N LEU A 271 -1.59 -9.54 9.61
CA LEU A 271 -1.85 -8.77 10.84
C LEU A 271 -3.31 -8.92 11.36
N ASN A 272 -4.09 -9.85 10.80
CA ASN A 272 -5.51 -10.13 11.11
C ASN A 272 -6.54 -9.10 10.59
N LEU A 273 -6.21 -8.33 9.55
CA LEU A 273 -7.24 -7.56 8.85
C LEU A 273 -8.10 -8.46 7.96
N THR A 274 -9.39 -8.14 7.88
CA THR A 274 -10.39 -8.79 7.00
C THR A 274 -10.88 -7.81 5.94
N HIS A 275 -11.52 -8.31 4.88
CA HIS A 275 -11.98 -7.48 3.79
C HIS A 275 -12.95 -6.37 4.22
N ASP A 276 -12.82 -5.23 3.56
CA ASP A 276 -13.79 -4.14 3.55
C ASP A 276 -14.74 -4.36 2.37
N GLY A 277 -15.91 -4.92 2.65
CA GLY A 277 -16.98 -5.15 1.66
C GLY A 277 -18.27 -4.41 2.00
N THR A 278 -19.33 -4.75 1.29
CA THR A 278 -20.65 -4.15 1.55
C THR A 278 -21.70 -5.18 1.99
N THR A 279 -22.68 -4.70 2.73
CA THR A 279 -23.88 -5.44 3.14
C THR A 279 -24.76 -5.83 1.95
N ALA A 280 -24.48 -5.30 0.75
CA ALA A 280 -25.09 -5.74 -0.50
C ALA A 280 -24.46 -7.03 -1.07
N GLY A 281 -23.42 -7.56 -0.42
CA GLY A 281 -22.76 -8.82 -0.78
C GLY A 281 -21.50 -8.66 -1.61
N GLU A 282 -20.98 -7.45 -1.77
CA GLU A 282 -19.68 -7.21 -2.42
C GLU A 282 -18.58 -7.55 -1.41
N GLU A 283 -17.69 -8.50 -1.73
CA GLU A 283 -16.59 -8.84 -0.83
C GLU A 283 -15.54 -7.73 -0.76
N TYR A 284 -15.33 -7.02 -1.88
CA TYR A 284 -14.38 -5.93 -2.00
C TYR A 284 -15.11 -4.64 -2.37
N TYR A 285 -15.18 -3.70 -1.44
CA TYR A 285 -15.73 -2.40 -1.72
C TYR A 285 -14.76 -1.60 -2.61
N ALA A 286 -15.22 -1.22 -3.80
CA ALA A 286 -14.42 -0.46 -4.78
C ALA A 286 -14.29 1.05 -4.46
N GLY A 287 -14.72 1.44 -3.26
CA GLY A 287 -14.73 2.83 -2.84
C GLY A 287 -15.76 3.69 -3.57
N HIS A 288 -15.65 5.00 -3.34
CA HIS A 288 -16.50 6.02 -3.95
C HIS A 288 -15.72 7.34 -4.09
N GLY A 289 -16.12 8.16 -5.08
CA GLY A 289 -15.37 9.37 -5.40
C GLY A 289 -13.89 9.06 -5.69
N SER A 290 -13.00 9.71 -4.96
CA SER A 290 -11.54 9.56 -5.07
C SER A 290 -10.95 8.53 -4.09
N TRP A 291 -11.77 7.91 -3.24
CA TRP A 291 -11.32 7.12 -2.10
C TRP A 291 -11.76 5.66 -2.18
N ALA A 292 -10.92 4.74 -1.70
CA ALA A 292 -11.26 3.35 -1.42
C ALA A 292 -10.48 2.81 -0.22
N PRO A 293 -11.02 1.82 0.51
CA PRO A 293 -10.29 1.14 1.57
C PRO A 293 -9.21 0.18 1.03
N ILE A 294 -8.06 0.09 1.70
CA ILE A 294 -6.96 -0.82 1.35
C ILE A 294 -7.40 -2.28 1.44
N MET A 295 -8.20 -2.65 2.45
CA MET A 295 -8.76 -4.01 2.58
C MET A 295 -9.97 -4.25 1.65
N GLY A 296 -10.31 -3.31 0.77
CA GLY A 296 -11.30 -3.47 -0.29
C GLY A 296 -10.65 -3.56 -1.67
N ASN A 297 -11.14 -2.79 -2.64
CA ASN A 297 -10.55 -2.70 -3.99
C ASN A 297 -10.17 -1.25 -4.32
N SER A 298 -8.93 -0.89 -4.00
CA SER A 298 -8.39 0.47 -4.14
C SER A 298 -7.65 0.73 -5.46
N TYR A 299 -7.46 -0.27 -6.33
CA TYR A 299 -6.58 -0.17 -7.51
C TYR A 299 -6.97 0.90 -8.52
N GLY A 300 -8.24 1.33 -8.50
CA GLY A 300 -8.80 2.35 -9.39
C GLY A 300 -8.95 3.73 -8.75
N ARG A 301 -8.51 3.93 -7.50
CA ARG A 301 -8.70 5.18 -6.76
C ARG A 301 -7.37 5.88 -6.47
N PRO A 302 -7.33 7.21 -6.55
CA PRO A 302 -6.12 7.97 -6.23
C PRO A 302 -5.83 8.05 -4.74
N ILE A 303 -6.84 7.89 -3.88
CA ILE A 303 -6.69 7.83 -2.42
C ILE A 303 -7.07 6.44 -1.93
N SER A 304 -6.14 5.81 -1.23
CA SER A 304 -6.33 4.55 -0.51
C SER A 304 -5.98 4.77 0.96
N GLN A 305 -6.76 4.16 1.85
CA GLN A 305 -6.60 4.32 3.29
C GLN A 305 -7.03 3.04 4.02
N TRP A 306 -6.49 2.84 5.22
CA TRP A 306 -7.06 1.92 6.20
C TRP A 306 -8.46 2.38 6.62
N SER A 307 -9.31 1.45 7.03
CA SER A 307 -10.73 1.70 7.26
C SER A 307 -11.14 1.43 8.72
N ALA A 308 -12.19 2.12 9.15
CA ALA A 308 -12.98 1.74 10.32
C ALA A 308 -14.41 1.32 9.96
N GLY A 309 -14.68 1.05 8.68
CA GLY A 309 -16.01 0.72 8.16
C GLY A 309 -16.99 1.89 8.19
N GLU A 310 -16.49 3.13 8.09
CA GLU A 310 -17.33 4.34 8.20
C GLU A 310 -18.20 4.61 6.97
N TYR A 311 -17.89 3.96 5.83
CA TYR A 311 -18.61 4.16 4.58
C TYR A 311 -19.99 3.52 4.59
N THR A 312 -20.88 4.07 3.78
CA THR A 312 -22.27 3.60 3.69
C THR A 312 -22.31 2.13 3.28
N GLY A 313 -22.95 1.31 4.11
CA GLY A 313 -23.19 -0.09 3.82
C GLY A 313 -22.01 -1.02 4.10
N ALA A 314 -20.95 -0.56 4.78
CA ALA A 314 -19.84 -1.41 5.20
C ALA A 314 -20.33 -2.67 5.94
N ASN A 315 -19.81 -3.84 5.56
CA ASN A 315 -20.07 -5.11 6.26
C ASN A 315 -18.98 -5.48 7.29
N ASN A 316 -17.87 -4.74 7.29
CA ASN A 316 -16.77 -4.85 8.24
C ASN A 316 -16.66 -3.53 9.03
N GLN A 317 -16.58 -3.61 10.36
CA GLN A 317 -16.37 -2.47 11.27
C GLN A 317 -15.07 -2.63 12.07
N GLN A 318 -14.13 -3.44 11.57
CA GLN A 318 -12.79 -3.53 12.12
C GLN A 318 -12.15 -2.15 12.08
N ASN A 319 -11.58 -1.71 13.20
CA ASN A 319 -10.76 -0.51 13.26
C ASN A 319 -9.33 -0.92 12.88
N ASP A 320 -9.02 -0.81 11.59
CA ASP A 320 -7.77 -1.30 11.03
C ASP A 320 -6.55 -0.69 11.72
N LEU A 321 -6.56 0.63 11.93
CA LEU A 321 -5.46 1.34 12.59
C LEU A 321 -5.20 0.82 14.01
N ASN A 322 -6.23 0.45 14.78
CA ASN A 322 -6.05 -0.14 16.11
C ASN A 322 -5.50 -1.56 16.03
N VAL A 323 -5.90 -2.35 15.04
CA VAL A 323 -5.36 -3.71 14.83
C VAL A 323 -3.89 -3.63 14.44
N LEU A 324 -3.56 -2.79 13.45
CA LEU A 324 -2.19 -2.55 13.02
C LEU A 324 -1.33 -1.99 14.15
N GLY A 325 -1.82 -0.99 14.87
CA GLY A 325 -1.14 -0.39 16.02
C GLY A 325 -0.89 -1.38 17.15
N TYR A 326 -1.74 -2.40 17.33
CA TYR A 326 -1.51 -3.48 18.29
C TYR A 326 -0.29 -4.35 17.92
N TYR A 327 -0.11 -4.67 16.64
CA TYR A 327 0.97 -5.55 16.19
C TYR A 327 2.28 -4.82 15.90
N LEU A 328 2.18 -3.61 15.35
CA LEU A 328 3.31 -2.85 14.84
C LEU A 328 3.78 -1.77 15.83
N GLY A 329 2.93 -1.40 16.79
CA GLY A 329 3.15 -0.24 17.64
C GLY A 329 2.96 1.07 16.88
N TRP A 330 2.44 2.08 17.56
CA TRP A 330 2.34 3.43 17.01
C TRP A 330 3.71 4.09 16.95
N LEU A 331 3.94 4.89 15.91
CA LEU A 331 5.06 5.81 15.87
C LEU A 331 4.84 6.93 16.88
N SER A 332 5.91 7.38 17.54
CA SER A 332 5.85 8.62 18.32
C SER A 332 5.73 9.83 17.39
N ASP A 333 4.98 10.86 17.82
CA ASP A 333 4.94 12.18 17.17
C ASP A 333 6.36 12.69 16.91
N ASP A 334 6.65 13.03 15.64
CA ASP A 334 7.95 13.53 15.21
C ASP A 334 8.05 15.07 15.29
N ILE A 335 6.94 15.79 15.15
CA ILE A 335 6.87 17.26 15.19
C ILE A 335 5.63 17.73 15.94
N ALA A 336 5.84 18.11 17.20
CA ALA A 336 4.75 18.59 18.05
C ALA A 336 4.08 19.90 17.56
N GLY A 337 2.77 20.00 17.74
CA GLY A 337 1.94 21.17 17.40
C GLY A 337 2.03 22.36 18.36
N GLY A 338 2.84 22.28 19.41
CA GLY A 338 3.03 23.37 20.38
C GLY A 338 3.94 24.48 19.85
N THR A 339 3.64 25.75 20.16
CA THR A 339 4.49 26.90 19.76
C THR A 339 5.86 26.93 20.45
N GLY A 340 6.01 26.21 21.58
CA GLY A 340 7.28 26.03 22.30
C GLY A 340 8.09 24.81 21.86
N THR A 341 7.49 23.91 21.08
CA THR A 341 8.07 22.63 20.63
C THR A 341 8.12 22.50 19.10
N SER A 342 7.71 23.55 18.39
CA SER A 342 7.66 23.61 16.93
C SER A 342 9.05 23.46 16.30
N ALA A 343 9.11 22.74 15.17
CA ALA A 343 10.29 22.70 14.32
C ALA A 343 10.56 24.07 13.68
N THR A 344 11.79 24.32 13.22
CA THR A 344 12.10 25.55 12.45
C THR A 344 11.93 25.32 10.96
N LEU A 345 11.33 26.28 10.25
CA LEU A 345 11.17 26.30 8.80
C LEU A 345 11.93 27.47 8.17
N PRO A 346 13.24 27.28 7.86
CA PRO A 346 14.03 28.28 7.14
C PRO A 346 13.52 28.46 5.70
N VAL A 347 13.73 29.66 5.16
CA VAL A 347 13.41 29.97 3.76
C VAL A 347 14.23 29.07 2.81
N GLY A 348 13.58 28.55 1.77
CA GLY A 348 14.18 27.71 0.73
C GLY A 348 14.66 26.34 1.21
N THR A 349 14.31 25.94 2.44
CA THR A 349 14.73 24.65 3.01
C THR A 349 13.53 23.72 3.12
N ASN A 350 13.59 22.59 2.42
CA ASN A 350 12.60 21.53 2.59
C ASN A 350 12.69 20.94 3.99
N ARG A 351 11.54 20.80 4.63
CA ARG A 351 11.33 19.97 5.84
C ARG A 351 10.40 18.82 5.50
N TYR A 352 10.48 17.77 6.30
CA TYR A 352 9.67 16.56 6.17
C TYR A 352 9.14 16.20 7.55
N GLY A 353 7.97 15.57 7.58
CA GLY A 353 7.35 15.07 8.81
C GLY A 353 6.36 13.94 8.50
N VAL A 354 5.74 13.40 9.55
CA VAL A 354 4.73 12.35 9.45
C VAL A 354 3.52 12.71 10.29
N ILE A 355 2.37 12.90 9.65
CA ILE A 355 1.11 12.93 10.39
C ILE A 355 0.78 11.49 10.76
N ASN A 356 0.96 11.08 12.02
CA ASN A 356 0.91 9.67 12.42
C ASN A 356 -0.30 9.28 13.29
N PHE A 357 -1.19 10.21 13.63
CA PHE A 357 -2.52 9.93 14.19
C PHE A 357 -3.53 11.03 13.83
N THR A 358 -4.84 10.73 13.89
CA THR A 358 -5.93 11.62 13.38
C THR A 358 -5.94 13.05 13.94
N ASN A 359 -5.38 13.25 15.13
CA ASN A 359 -5.31 14.56 15.80
C ASN A 359 -3.92 15.16 15.84
N ASP A 360 -2.99 14.56 15.11
CA ASP A 360 -1.65 15.06 14.96
C ASP A 360 -1.63 16.39 14.20
N VAL A 361 -0.77 17.28 14.66
CA VAL A 361 -0.63 18.63 14.13
C VAL A 361 0.83 19.04 14.25
N ASP A 362 1.45 19.31 13.11
CA ASP A 362 2.87 19.64 13.08
C ASP A 362 3.06 21.14 12.95
N ALA A 363 3.75 21.75 13.89
CA ALA A 363 4.01 23.19 13.89
C ALA A 363 5.42 23.54 13.45
N PHE A 364 5.52 24.48 12.51
CA PHE A 364 6.76 25.00 11.97
C PHE A 364 6.88 26.51 12.19
N LYS A 365 7.90 26.93 12.94
CA LYS A 365 8.21 28.33 13.23
C LYS A 365 9.11 28.95 12.18
N PHE A 366 8.79 30.17 11.77
CA PHE A 366 9.65 31.04 10.98
C PHE A 366 9.50 32.51 11.39
N SER A 367 10.47 33.35 11.03
CA SER A 367 10.45 34.78 11.33
C SER A 367 10.81 35.60 10.10
N LEU A 368 10.20 36.78 9.98
CA LEU A 368 10.48 37.77 8.96
C LEU A 368 11.06 39.04 9.59
N GLY A 369 12.13 39.58 9.01
CA GLY A 369 12.73 40.84 9.45
C GLY A 369 12.08 42.10 8.88
N ALA A 370 11.24 41.96 7.84
CA ALA A 370 10.55 43.05 7.16
C ALA A 370 9.26 42.53 6.52
N SER A 371 8.42 43.43 6.03
CA SER A 371 7.22 43.07 5.29
C SER A 371 7.58 42.37 3.97
N ARG A 372 7.07 41.16 3.72
CA ARG A 372 7.34 40.38 2.50
C ARG A 372 6.13 39.54 2.11
N SER A 373 5.98 39.30 0.81
CA SER A 373 5.14 38.23 0.28
C SER A 373 5.91 36.92 0.37
N ILE A 374 5.29 35.90 0.95
CA ILE A 374 5.86 34.56 1.11
C ILE A 374 4.91 33.52 0.54
N THR A 375 5.44 32.36 0.20
CA THR A 375 4.63 31.19 -0.17
C THR A 375 5.02 29.98 0.66
N ILE A 376 4.03 29.33 1.25
CA ILE A 376 4.21 28.07 1.96
C ILE A 376 3.52 26.98 1.14
N SER A 377 4.21 25.86 0.90
CA SER A 377 3.69 24.74 0.12
C SER A 377 4.02 23.42 0.78
N THR A 378 3.07 22.48 0.75
CA THR A 378 3.28 21.09 1.14
C THR A 378 3.26 20.16 -0.08
N TRP A 379 3.77 18.94 0.08
CA TRP A 379 3.67 17.86 -0.91
C TRP A 379 3.66 16.50 -0.21
N ASN A 380 3.05 15.49 -0.82
CA ASN A 380 3.11 14.12 -0.32
C ASN A 380 4.51 13.56 -0.58
N SER A 381 5.09 12.89 0.42
CA SER A 381 6.43 12.30 0.28
C SER A 381 6.38 10.85 -0.26
N THR A 382 5.40 10.55 -1.10
CA THR A 382 5.20 9.27 -1.80
C THR A 382 5.62 9.32 -3.27
N GLY A 383 5.97 10.51 -3.78
CA GLY A 383 6.22 10.72 -5.20
C GLY A 383 4.90 10.90 -5.98
N PRO A 384 4.80 10.44 -7.25
CA PRO A 384 3.59 10.60 -8.06
C PRO A 384 2.46 9.62 -7.71
N VAL A 385 2.60 8.80 -6.67
CA VAL A 385 1.70 7.70 -6.37
C VAL A 385 1.03 7.86 -5.00
N ASP A 386 -0.28 7.65 -5.00
CA ASP A 386 -1.08 7.07 -3.90
C ASP A 386 -0.88 7.68 -2.51
N PRO A 387 -1.19 8.97 -2.31
CA PRO A 387 -1.17 9.56 -0.99
C PRO A 387 -2.37 9.11 -0.14
N ASN A 388 -2.10 8.72 1.10
CA ASN A 388 -3.14 8.50 2.11
C ASN A 388 -3.49 9.83 2.78
N LEU A 389 -2.48 10.66 3.02
CA LEU A 389 -2.59 11.95 3.68
C LEU A 389 -3.23 13.01 2.79
N ASN A 390 -4.36 13.57 3.25
CA ASN A 390 -4.92 14.82 2.73
C ASN A 390 -4.61 15.96 3.70
N MET A 391 -3.87 16.98 3.24
CA MET A 391 -3.29 18.01 4.09
C MET A 391 -4.11 19.30 4.12
N ARG A 392 -4.23 19.85 5.33
CA ARG A 392 -4.59 21.24 5.59
C ARG A 392 -3.40 22.01 6.15
N LEU A 393 -3.18 23.20 5.62
CA LEU A 393 -2.17 24.15 6.08
C LEU A 393 -2.83 25.35 6.75
N VAL A 394 -2.43 25.68 7.99
CA VAL A 394 -2.92 26.85 8.74
C VAL A 394 -1.74 27.73 9.13
N LEU A 395 -1.81 29.02 8.86
CA LEU A 395 -0.81 29.99 9.28
C LEU A 395 -1.30 30.79 10.48
N ARG A 396 -0.48 30.91 11.53
CA ARG A 396 -0.76 31.75 12.71
C ARG A 396 0.37 32.71 13.04
N ASN A 397 0.05 33.83 13.68
CA ASN A 397 1.05 34.71 14.32
C ASN A 397 1.45 34.20 15.72
N SER A 398 2.37 34.90 16.38
CA SER A 398 2.84 34.59 17.73
C SER A 398 1.75 34.69 18.83
N ALA A 399 0.66 35.42 18.59
CA ALA A 399 -0.50 35.48 19.48
C ALA A 399 -1.49 34.32 19.25
N GLY A 400 -1.19 33.40 18.31
CA GLY A 400 -2.06 32.29 17.96
C GLY A 400 -3.23 32.66 17.03
N THR A 401 -3.29 33.91 16.54
CA THR A 401 -4.31 34.34 15.58
C THR A 401 -4.08 33.67 14.24
N VAL A 402 -5.12 33.04 13.69
CA VAL A 402 -5.10 32.48 12.33
C VAL A 402 -5.08 33.61 11.31
N LEU A 403 -4.08 33.61 10.44
CA LEU A 403 -3.90 34.59 9.38
C LEU A 403 -4.36 34.07 8.02
N ALA A 404 -4.18 32.76 7.78
CA ALA A 404 -4.59 32.11 6.55
C ALA A 404 -4.82 30.61 6.78
N THR A 405 -5.62 29.99 5.91
CA THR A 405 -5.86 28.55 5.86
C THR A 405 -5.93 28.12 4.41
N SER A 406 -5.33 26.98 4.09
CA SER A 406 -5.40 26.32 2.78
C SER A 406 -5.78 24.86 2.99
N SER A 407 -6.88 24.45 2.39
CA SER A 407 -7.46 23.09 2.48
C SER A 407 -8.21 22.83 1.16
N PRO A 408 -7.49 22.65 0.05
CA PRO A 408 -8.12 22.41 -1.25
C PRO A 408 -8.94 21.12 -1.25
N THR A 409 -9.98 21.08 -2.08
CA THR A 409 -10.86 19.89 -2.26
C THR A 409 -10.57 19.16 -3.57
N ASP A 410 -9.57 19.61 -4.33
CA ASP A 410 -9.14 19.04 -5.61
C ASP A 410 -7.67 18.59 -5.57
N SER A 411 -7.06 18.63 -4.39
CA SER A 411 -5.66 18.30 -4.15
C SER A 411 -5.48 17.86 -2.70
N THR A 412 -4.65 16.84 -2.47
CA THR A 412 -4.25 16.45 -1.10
C THR A 412 -3.11 17.28 -0.54
N THR A 413 -2.55 18.19 -1.35
CA THR A 413 -1.48 19.12 -0.95
C THR A 413 -2.04 20.52 -0.74
N ALA A 414 -1.43 21.29 0.17
CA ALA A 414 -1.87 22.63 0.50
C ALA A 414 -0.80 23.68 0.17
N ARG A 415 -1.25 24.81 -0.38
CA ARG A 415 -0.41 25.96 -0.72
C ARG A 415 -1.09 27.26 -0.35
N MET A 416 -0.33 28.23 0.16
CA MET A 416 -0.80 29.59 0.41
C MET A 416 0.28 30.62 0.09
N THR A 417 -0.15 31.79 -0.41
CA THR A 417 0.70 32.95 -0.61
C THR A 417 0.11 34.12 0.18
N VAL A 418 0.92 34.75 1.03
CA VAL A 418 0.49 35.81 1.94
C VAL A 418 1.54 36.90 2.06
N THR A 419 1.11 38.15 2.24
CA THR A 419 2.00 39.27 2.62
C THR A 419 1.94 39.46 4.13
N LEU A 420 3.09 39.34 4.79
CA LEU A 420 3.22 39.41 6.23
C LEU A 420 4.19 40.51 6.63
N ALA A 421 3.91 41.21 7.72
CA ALA A 421 4.84 42.16 8.34
C ALA A 421 6.03 41.43 9.00
N ALA A 422 7.02 42.19 9.46
CA ALA A 422 8.06 41.65 10.33
C ALA A 422 7.43 41.00 11.58
N GLY A 423 7.91 39.83 11.97
CA GLY A 423 7.34 39.08 13.09
C GLY A 423 7.65 37.58 13.03
N THR A 424 7.15 36.87 14.04
CA THR A 424 7.25 35.41 14.14
C THR A 424 5.90 34.78 13.83
N TYR A 425 5.94 33.72 13.04
CA TYR A 425 4.78 33.00 12.54
C TYR A 425 4.97 31.50 12.65
N TYR A 426 3.85 30.77 12.58
CA TYR A 426 3.78 29.33 12.72
C TYR A 426 2.91 28.76 11.60
N ALA A 427 3.46 27.84 10.81
CA ALA A 427 2.74 27.06 9.82
C ALA A 427 2.38 25.70 10.42
N TYR A 428 1.11 25.33 10.38
CA TYR A 428 0.58 24.09 10.95
C TYR A 428 0.12 23.17 9.82
N VAL A 429 0.64 21.94 9.81
CA VAL A 429 0.20 20.87 8.91
C VAL A 429 -0.66 19.89 9.70
N LYS A 430 -1.76 19.43 9.12
CA LYS A 430 -2.62 18.40 9.71
C LYS A 430 -3.33 17.60 8.61
N GLY A 431 -3.52 16.31 8.84
CA GLY A 431 -4.43 15.44 8.08
C GLY A 431 -5.91 15.78 8.25
N VAL A 432 -6.66 15.81 7.15
CA VAL A 432 -8.10 16.11 7.12
C VAL A 432 -8.86 15.18 6.17
N GLY A 433 -10.12 14.90 6.49
CA GLY A 433 -11.02 14.24 5.56
C GLY A 433 -11.54 15.19 4.47
N GLU A 434 -12.21 14.63 3.47
CA GLU A 434 -12.92 15.37 2.44
C GLU A 434 -14.39 14.94 2.38
N GLY A 435 -15.31 15.89 2.52
CA GLY A 435 -16.74 15.61 2.54
C GLY A 435 -17.18 14.79 3.76
N THR A 436 -17.81 13.65 3.51
CA THR A 436 -18.31 12.70 4.53
C THR A 436 -17.84 11.29 4.17
N ALA A 437 -17.96 10.33 5.10
CA ALA A 437 -17.65 8.92 4.82
C ALA A 437 -18.49 8.29 3.69
N SER A 438 -19.58 8.94 3.25
CA SER A 438 -20.45 8.48 2.15
C SER A 438 -20.14 9.15 0.81
N THR A 439 -19.41 10.26 0.82
CA THR A 439 -19.17 11.10 -0.38
C THR A 439 -17.68 11.36 -0.62
N GLY A 440 -16.81 10.87 0.26
CA GLY A 440 -15.38 11.11 0.33
C GLY A 440 -14.79 10.27 1.45
N TRP A 441 -14.12 10.89 2.42
CA TRP A 441 -13.51 10.16 3.54
C TRP A 441 -13.42 11.03 4.79
N THR A 442 -13.36 10.39 5.96
CA THR A 442 -13.13 11.07 7.23
C THR A 442 -11.63 11.35 7.43
N ALA A 443 -11.26 12.03 8.51
CA ALA A 443 -9.84 12.22 8.84
C ALA A 443 -9.18 10.95 9.45
N TYR A 444 -9.90 9.82 9.53
CA TYR A 444 -9.48 8.60 10.24
C TYR A 444 -8.05 8.17 9.87
N ASP A 445 -7.80 7.92 8.58
CA ASP A 445 -6.49 7.54 8.05
C ASP A 445 -5.98 8.56 7.00
N SER A 446 -6.33 9.84 7.18
CA SER A 446 -5.61 10.92 6.47
C SER A 446 -4.29 11.17 7.18
N LEU A 447 -3.40 10.18 7.12
CA LEU A 447 -2.11 10.06 7.81
C LEU A 447 -1.04 9.76 6.78
N GLY A 448 0.22 10.10 7.04
CA GLY A 448 1.28 9.86 6.06
C GLY A 448 2.48 10.78 6.12
N PHE A 449 3.45 10.52 5.23
CA PHE A 449 4.65 11.33 5.08
C PHE A 449 4.37 12.57 4.23
N TYR A 450 4.86 13.72 4.67
CA TYR A 450 4.77 14.95 3.90
C TYR A 450 6.09 15.71 3.88
N GLY A 451 6.18 16.65 2.95
CA GLY A 451 7.18 17.71 2.98
C GLY A 451 6.54 19.10 2.98
N ILE A 452 7.28 20.09 3.48
CA ILE A 452 6.89 21.50 3.56
C ILE A 452 8.08 22.41 3.23
N VAL A 453 7.80 23.52 2.54
CA VAL A 453 8.80 24.55 2.24
C VAL A 453 8.18 25.95 2.35
N LEU A 454 8.99 26.89 2.85
CA LEU A 454 8.74 28.33 2.83
C LEU A 454 9.61 28.97 1.75
N ASN A 455 8.99 29.69 0.80
CA ASN A 455 9.65 30.42 -0.28
C ASN A 455 9.41 31.92 -0.20
#